data_AF-A0A2D7QY14-F1
#
_entry.id   AF-A0A2D7QY14-F1
#
_cell.length_a   1.000
_cell.length_b   1.000
_cell.length_c   1.000
_cell.angle_alpha   90.00
_cell.angle_beta   90.00
_cell.angle_gamma   90.00
#
_symmetry.space_group_name_H-M   'P 1'
#
loop_
_entity.id
_entity.type
_entity.pdbx_description
1 polymer ?
#
loop_
_entity_poly.entity_id
_entity_poly.type
_entity_poly.pdbx_seq_one_letter_code
_entity_poly.pdbx_strand_id
1 'polypeptide(L)'
;AVLTAVRPYIQKFHSSQYIDALANGDICLVVGWSGDIFMAQYAAWDAENGVEIVYSIPEEGALMWFDQLAVPKDAPNTANAHKYINWIMDPEQIATATNYVWYANGNLASQPLLDEELLNDPAVYPTPEVMAGLYISPTYDARSQRVITRTWTKVTTGQ
;
A
#
# COMPACT_ATOMS: atom_id res chain seq x y z
N ALA A 1 5.10 20.54 14.75
CA ALA A 1 4.52 21.79 14.24
C ALA A 1 3.63 21.50 13.03
N VAL A 2 4.18 20.96 11.93
CA VAL A 2 3.41 20.67 10.70
C VAL A 2 2.28 19.65 10.91
N LEU A 3 2.57 18.43 11.37
CA LEU A 3 1.54 17.39 11.58
C LEU A 3 0.45 17.79 12.59
N THR A 4 0.79 18.61 13.59
CA THR A 4 -0.18 19.09 14.58
C THR A 4 -1.14 20.13 13.98
N ALA A 5 -0.70 20.90 12.98
CA ALA A 5 -1.54 21.92 12.34
C ALA A 5 -2.70 21.30 11.53
N VAL A 6 -2.50 20.12 10.94
CA VAL A 6 -3.54 19.41 10.16
C VAL A 6 -4.45 18.55 11.03
N ARG A 7 -4.03 18.20 12.25
CA ARG A 7 -4.73 17.28 13.16
C ARG A 7 -6.21 17.61 13.43
N PRO A 8 -6.64 18.87 13.59
CA PRO A 8 -8.05 19.20 13.80
C PRO A 8 -8.95 18.83 12.62
N TYR A 9 -8.39 18.69 11.41
CA TYR A 9 -9.12 18.36 10.19
C TYR A 9 -9.10 16.86 9.87
N ILE A 10 -8.39 16.06 10.66
CA ILE A 10 -8.32 14.60 10.47
C ILE A 10 -9.44 13.93 11.25
N GLN A 11 -10.36 13.30 10.52
CA GLN A 11 -11.48 12.54 11.10
C GLN A 11 -10.99 11.31 11.87
N LYS A 12 -10.02 10.56 11.31
CA LYS A 12 -9.55 9.29 11.89
C LYS A 12 -8.15 8.94 11.44
N PHE A 13 -7.42 8.23 12.29
CA PHE A 13 -6.19 7.51 11.93
C PHE A 13 -6.50 6.02 11.92
N HIS A 14 -6.48 5.40 10.74
CA HIS A 14 -6.68 3.96 10.57
C HIS A 14 -6.01 3.50 9.27
N SER A 15 -5.54 2.25 9.22
CA SER A 15 -4.76 1.70 8.10
C SER A 15 -5.50 0.61 7.31
N SER A 16 -6.84 0.65 7.25
CA SER A 16 -7.61 -0.30 6.43
C SER A 16 -9.09 0.10 6.27
N GLN A 17 -9.75 0.55 7.35
CA GLN A 17 -11.16 0.99 7.30
C GLN A 17 -11.44 2.13 6.31
N TYR A 18 -10.40 2.80 5.81
CA TYR A 18 -10.57 3.82 4.79
C TYR A 18 -10.97 3.23 3.43
N ILE A 19 -10.73 1.94 3.16
CA ILE A 19 -11.11 1.28 1.90
C ILE A 19 -12.63 1.36 1.72
N ASP A 20 -13.38 0.78 2.65
CA ASP A 20 -14.85 0.78 2.60
C ASP A 20 -15.42 2.20 2.71
N ALA A 21 -14.84 3.03 3.57
CA ALA A 21 -15.31 4.41 3.75
C ALA A 21 -15.13 5.24 2.46
N LEU A 22 -14.04 5.02 1.72
CA LEU A 22 -13.80 5.69 0.45
C LEU A 22 -14.75 5.14 -0.63
N ALA A 23 -14.89 3.82 -0.73
CA ALA A 23 -15.80 3.16 -1.67
C ALA A 23 -17.28 3.59 -1.51
N ASN A 24 -17.71 3.83 -0.27
CA ASN A 24 -19.07 4.27 0.05
C ASN A 24 -19.27 5.80 -0.03
N GLY A 25 -18.19 6.58 -0.21
CA GLY A 25 -18.26 8.04 -0.22
C GLY A 25 -18.38 8.70 1.17
N ASP A 26 -18.09 7.96 2.24
CA ASP A 26 -18.09 8.49 3.63
C ASP A 26 -16.91 9.44 3.90
N ILE A 27 -15.82 9.30 3.15
CA ILE A 27 -14.65 10.17 3.18
C ILE A 27 -14.28 10.61 1.76
N CYS A 28 -13.66 11.78 1.62
CA CYS A 28 -13.27 12.35 0.32
C CYS A 28 -11.75 12.48 0.12
N LEU A 29 -10.94 12.18 1.14
CA LEU A 29 -9.48 12.25 1.09
C LEU A 29 -8.87 11.27 2.08
N VAL A 30 -7.83 10.55 1.63
CA VAL A 30 -7.04 9.66 2.48
C VAL A 30 -5.57 9.67 2.06
N VAL A 31 -4.68 9.54 3.03
CA VAL A 31 -3.30 9.10 2.80
C VAL A 31 -3.28 7.59 2.97
N GLY A 32 -3.28 6.85 1.86
CA GLY A 32 -3.42 5.39 1.83
C GLY A 32 -2.42 4.72 0.90
N TRP A 33 -2.47 3.40 0.84
CA TRP A 33 -1.61 2.60 -0.04
C TRP A 33 -2.26 2.43 -1.41
N SER A 34 -1.46 2.38 -2.49
CA SER A 34 -1.96 2.33 -3.88
C SER A 34 -3.00 1.24 -4.12
N GLY A 35 -2.68 -0.03 -3.84
CA GLY A 35 -3.61 -1.15 -4.03
C GLY A 35 -4.90 -1.06 -3.21
N ASP A 36 -4.84 -0.54 -1.99
CA ASP A 36 -6.05 -0.28 -1.19
C ASP A 36 -6.99 0.75 -1.85
N ILE A 37 -6.44 1.78 -2.50
CA ILE A 37 -7.24 2.76 -3.24
C ILE A 37 -7.79 2.16 -4.53
N PHE A 38 -7.09 1.21 -5.17
CA PHE A 38 -7.63 0.45 -6.30
C PHE A 38 -8.75 -0.50 -5.88
N MET A 39 -8.61 -1.18 -4.74
CA MET A 39 -9.70 -2.00 -4.19
C MET A 39 -10.93 -1.15 -3.88
N ALA A 40 -10.76 0.06 -3.33
CA ALA A 40 -11.88 0.98 -3.08
C ALA A 40 -12.55 1.45 -4.39
N GLN A 41 -11.74 1.75 -5.43
CA GLN A 41 -12.24 2.08 -6.77
C GLN A 41 -13.08 0.95 -7.35
N TYR A 42 -12.55 -0.28 -7.32
CA TYR A 42 -13.26 -1.46 -7.81
C TYR A 42 -14.56 -1.69 -7.06
N ALA A 43 -14.54 -1.60 -5.73
CA ALA A 43 -15.74 -1.77 -4.90
C ALA A 43 -16.81 -0.71 -5.18
N ALA A 44 -16.42 0.56 -5.40
CA ALA A 44 -17.35 1.62 -5.79
C ALA A 44 -17.95 1.38 -7.19
N TRP A 45 -17.12 0.93 -8.13
CA TRP A 45 -17.56 0.61 -9.49
C TRP A 45 -18.53 -0.57 -9.52
N ASP A 46 -18.20 -1.68 -8.84
CA ASP A 46 -19.04 -2.88 -8.74
C ASP A 46 -20.37 -2.60 -8.04
N ALA A 47 -20.37 -1.68 -7.06
CA ALA A 47 -21.59 -1.26 -6.37
C ALA A 47 -22.49 -0.32 -7.21
N GLU A 48 -22.03 0.15 -8.38
CA GLU A 48 -22.73 1.12 -9.25
C GLU A 48 -23.23 2.36 -8.49
N ASN A 49 -22.51 2.78 -7.44
CA ASN A 49 -22.98 3.79 -6.48
C ASN A 49 -22.66 5.24 -6.90
N GLY A 50 -21.96 5.43 -8.03
CA GLY A 50 -21.59 6.73 -8.59
C GLY A 50 -20.44 7.43 -7.86
N VAL A 51 -19.74 6.77 -6.94
CA VAL A 51 -18.57 7.31 -6.26
C VAL A 51 -17.34 7.14 -7.18
N GLU A 52 -16.73 8.26 -7.55
CA GLU A 52 -15.49 8.28 -8.33
C GLU A 52 -14.29 8.46 -7.41
N ILE A 53 -13.33 7.55 -7.50
CA ILE A 53 -12.13 7.54 -6.68
C ILE A 53 -10.92 7.57 -7.61
N VAL A 54 -9.91 8.35 -7.24
CA VAL A 54 -8.64 8.40 -7.96
C VAL A 54 -7.48 8.24 -6.99
N TYR A 55 -6.40 7.62 -7.47
CA TYR A 55 -5.13 7.57 -6.77
C TYR A 55 -4.13 8.50 -7.46
N SER A 56 -3.29 9.18 -6.67
CA SER A 56 -2.26 10.07 -7.18
C SER A 56 -0.98 9.94 -6.36
N ILE A 57 0.15 9.87 -7.05
CA ILE A 57 1.48 10.01 -6.46
C ILE A 57 1.83 11.50 -6.52
N PRO A 58 2.04 12.19 -5.38
CA PRO A 58 2.37 13.62 -5.37
C PRO A 58 3.66 13.95 -6.16
N GLU A 59 3.70 15.12 -6.78
CA GLU A 59 4.85 15.59 -7.58
C GLU A 59 6.13 15.77 -6.75
N GLU A 60 6.00 16.01 -5.45
CA GLU A 60 7.11 16.10 -4.51
C GLU A 60 7.75 14.75 -4.18
N GLY A 61 7.12 13.65 -4.61
CA GLY A 61 7.55 12.29 -4.34
C GLY A 61 6.74 11.59 -3.24
N ALA A 62 6.91 10.27 -3.15
CA ALA A 62 6.18 9.42 -2.20
C ALA A 62 7.02 8.28 -1.65
N LEU A 63 6.55 7.72 -0.54
CA LEU A 63 7.15 6.53 0.06
C LEU A 63 6.88 5.31 -0.83
N MET A 64 7.94 4.70 -1.34
CA MET A 64 7.94 3.36 -1.90
C MET A 64 8.24 2.34 -0.81
N TRP A 65 7.48 1.25 -0.81
CA TRP A 65 7.52 0.22 0.22
C TRP A 65 7.55 -1.17 -0.41
N PHE A 66 8.04 -2.15 0.35
CA PHE A 66 8.20 -3.53 -0.09
C PHE A 66 7.77 -4.46 1.03
N ASP A 67 6.68 -5.18 0.81
CA ASP A 67 6.29 -6.27 1.71
C ASP A 67 7.08 -7.53 1.37
N GLN A 68 7.49 -8.25 2.41
CA GLN A 68 8.38 -9.41 2.28
C GLN A 68 7.83 -10.59 3.07
N LEU A 69 7.94 -11.78 2.48
CA LEU A 69 7.71 -13.03 3.21
C LEU A 69 8.98 -13.41 4.00
N ALA A 70 8.80 -13.67 5.30
CA ALA A 70 9.86 -14.15 6.17
C ALA A 70 9.39 -15.34 7.00
N VAL A 71 10.30 -16.25 7.34
CA VAL A 71 10.02 -17.38 8.24
C VAL A 71 10.56 -17.07 9.64
N PRO A 72 9.71 -16.94 10.66
CA PRO A 72 10.17 -16.76 12.04
C PRO A 72 11.10 -17.89 12.49
N LYS A 73 12.11 -17.57 13.29
CA LYS A 73 13.13 -18.54 13.76
C LYS A 73 12.52 -19.70 14.55
N ASP A 74 11.40 -19.45 15.22
CA ASP A 74 10.64 -20.38 16.05
C ASP A 74 9.38 -20.91 15.35
N ALA A 75 9.27 -20.76 14.02
CA ALA A 75 8.13 -21.25 13.27
C ALA A 75 7.93 -22.78 13.45
N PRO A 76 6.76 -23.25 13.89
CA PRO A 76 6.54 -24.66 14.17
C PRO A 76 6.51 -25.54 12.91
N ASN A 77 6.35 -24.92 11.73
CA ASN A 77 6.19 -25.60 10.44
C ASN A 77 7.07 -24.98 9.33
N THR A 78 8.37 -24.83 9.57
CA THR A 78 9.33 -24.23 8.62
C THR A 78 9.28 -24.85 7.22
N ALA A 79 9.13 -26.19 7.12
CA ALA A 79 9.05 -26.87 5.84
C ALA A 79 7.83 -26.44 5.00
N ASN A 80 6.67 -26.24 5.63
CA ASN A 80 5.47 -25.78 4.93
C ASN A 80 5.56 -24.29 4.57
N ALA A 81 6.20 -23.48 5.42
CA ALA A 81 6.46 -22.08 5.10
C ALA A 81 7.34 -21.95 3.83
N HIS A 82 8.39 -22.75 3.70
CA HIS A 82 9.20 -22.78 2.47
C HIS A 82 8.41 -23.28 1.25
N LYS A 83 7.54 -24.28 1.41
CA LYS A 83 6.67 -24.72 0.30
C LYS A 83 5.72 -23.61 -0.16
N TYR A 84 5.15 -22.85 0.77
CA TYR A 84 4.29 -21.71 0.44
C TYR A 84 5.08 -20.61 -0.26
N ILE A 85 6.25 -20.22 0.26
CA ILE A 85 7.12 -19.23 -0.37
C ILE A 85 7.51 -19.69 -1.78
N ASN A 86 7.83 -20.97 -1.97
CA ASN A 86 8.13 -21.51 -3.30
C ASN A 86 6.91 -21.46 -4.24
N TRP A 87 5.73 -21.78 -3.73
CA TRP A 87 4.49 -21.76 -4.52
C TRP A 87 4.11 -20.34 -4.95
N ILE A 88 4.16 -19.35 -4.05
CA ILE A 88 3.80 -17.97 -4.39
C ILE A 88 4.88 -17.28 -5.24
N MET A 89 6.10 -17.82 -5.33
CA MET A 89 7.12 -17.35 -6.28
C MET A 89 6.93 -17.90 -7.70
N ASP A 90 6.01 -18.85 -7.91
CA ASP A 90 5.66 -19.29 -9.26
C ASP A 90 5.00 -18.14 -10.04
N PRO A 91 5.40 -17.87 -11.30
CA PRO A 91 4.91 -16.72 -12.07
C PRO A 91 3.39 -16.68 -12.20
N GLU A 92 2.72 -17.82 -12.40
CA GLU A 92 1.26 -17.86 -12.56
C GLU A 92 0.55 -17.52 -11.25
N GLN A 93 1.08 -18.01 -10.13
CA GLN A 93 0.49 -17.80 -8.81
C GLN A 93 0.60 -16.34 -8.37
N ILE A 94 1.77 -15.72 -8.53
CA ILE A 94 1.93 -14.31 -8.17
C ILE A 94 1.20 -13.38 -9.14
N ALA A 95 1.12 -13.73 -10.43
CA ALA A 95 0.31 -12.98 -11.39
C ALA A 95 -1.18 -13.00 -11.02
N THR A 96 -1.70 -14.17 -10.62
CA THR A 96 -3.08 -14.30 -10.13
C THR A 96 -3.34 -13.38 -8.94
N ALA A 97 -2.40 -13.31 -8.00
CA ALA A 97 -2.51 -12.40 -6.86
C ALA A 97 -2.48 -10.93 -7.32
N THR A 98 -1.52 -10.54 -8.16
CA THR A 98 -1.41 -9.17 -8.67
C THR A 98 -2.65 -8.72 -9.44
N ASN A 99 -3.20 -9.54 -10.33
CA ASN A 99 -4.40 -9.18 -11.09
C ASN A 99 -5.63 -9.01 -10.17
N TYR A 100 -5.64 -9.68 -9.02
CA TYR A 100 -6.72 -9.53 -8.04
C TYR A 100 -6.55 -8.31 -7.13
N VAL A 101 -5.36 -8.11 -6.53
CA VAL A 101 -5.15 -7.05 -5.51
C VAL A 101 -4.48 -5.77 -6.04
N TRP A 102 -4.07 -5.76 -7.31
CA TRP A 102 -3.51 -4.60 -8.00
C TRP A 102 -2.22 -4.04 -7.38
N TYR A 103 -1.45 -4.94 -6.76
CA TYR A 103 -0.09 -4.65 -6.29
C TYR A 103 0.96 -5.24 -7.23
N ALA A 104 1.87 -4.38 -7.68
CA ALA A 104 3.08 -4.81 -8.38
C ALA A 104 3.86 -5.81 -7.52
N ASN A 105 4.35 -6.88 -8.15
CA ASN A 105 5.12 -7.91 -7.48
C ASN A 105 6.58 -7.93 -7.94
N GLY A 106 7.44 -8.60 -7.17
CA GLY A 106 8.88 -8.67 -7.42
C GLY A 106 9.33 -9.73 -8.45
N ASN A 107 8.40 -10.43 -9.12
CA ASN A 107 8.71 -11.51 -10.04
C ASN A 107 8.64 -11.02 -11.51
N LEU A 108 9.81 -10.76 -12.10
CA LEU A 108 9.89 -10.33 -13.51
C LEU A 108 9.26 -11.33 -14.49
N ALA A 109 9.31 -12.63 -14.19
CA ALA A 109 8.75 -13.65 -15.07
C ALA A 109 7.21 -13.67 -15.06
N SER A 110 6.56 -13.01 -14.09
CA SER A 110 5.10 -12.91 -14.04
C SER A 110 4.54 -11.82 -14.94
N GLN A 111 5.34 -10.83 -15.36
CA GLN A 111 4.85 -9.66 -16.11
C GLN A 111 4.05 -10.00 -17.38
N PRO A 112 4.42 -11.01 -18.19
CA PRO A 112 3.63 -11.40 -19.37
C PRO A 112 2.25 -12.00 -19.05
N LEU A 113 1.98 -12.32 -17.77
CA LEU A 113 0.74 -12.92 -17.28
C LEU A 113 -0.18 -11.89 -16.61
N LEU A 114 0.25 -10.64 -16.52
CA LEU A 114 -0.53 -9.56 -15.90
C LEU A 114 -1.51 -8.98 -16.91
N ASP A 115 -2.64 -8.48 -16.40
CA ASP A 115 -3.62 -7.80 -17.22
C ASP A 115 -3.01 -6.50 -17.81
N GLU A 116 -3.27 -6.24 -19.09
CA GLU A 116 -2.64 -5.12 -19.83
C GLU A 116 -2.99 -3.75 -19.23
N GLU A 117 -4.20 -3.61 -18.69
CA GLU A 117 -4.63 -2.38 -18.01
C GLU A 117 -3.79 -2.11 -16.75
N LEU A 118 -3.47 -3.15 -15.99
CA LEU A 118 -2.69 -3.06 -14.77
C LEU A 118 -1.21 -2.78 -15.09
N LEU A 119 -0.65 -3.49 -16.09
CA LEU A 119 0.75 -3.32 -16.48
C LEU A 119 1.05 -1.91 -17.02
N ASN A 120 0.07 -1.29 -17.66
CA ASN A 120 0.18 0.07 -18.22
C ASN A 120 -0.26 1.18 -17.26
N ASP A 121 -0.79 0.84 -16.07
CA ASP A 121 -1.18 1.84 -15.07
C ASP A 121 0.07 2.40 -14.35
N PRO A 122 0.41 3.69 -14.50
CA PRO A 122 1.58 4.30 -13.88
C PRO A 122 1.48 4.40 -12.35
N ALA A 123 0.30 4.19 -11.77
CA ALA A 123 0.14 4.10 -10.32
C ALA A 123 0.40 2.68 -9.76
N VAL A 124 0.41 1.65 -10.62
CA VAL A 124 0.83 0.28 -10.26
C VAL A 124 2.29 0.03 -10.70
N TYR A 125 2.62 0.36 -11.94
CA TYR A 125 3.96 0.26 -12.53
C TYR A 125 4.47 1.66 -12.92
N PRO A 126 5.12 2.39 -12.01
CA PRO A 126 5.47 3.80 -12.24
C PRO A 126 6.49 4.01 -13.35
N THR A 127 6.34 5.15 -14.04
CA THR A 127 7.30 5.58 -15.06
C THR A 127 8.67 5.87 -14.43
N PRO A 128 9.76 5.85 -15.22
CA PRO A 128 11.09 6.20 -14.71
C PRO A 128 11.16 7.58 -14.03
N GLU A 129 10.37 8.54 -14.50
CA GLU A 129 10.28 9.88 -13.91
C GLU A 129 9.64 9.84 -12.52
N VAL A 130 8.50 9.17 -12.37
CA VAL A 130 7.84 8.99 -11.07
C VAL A 130 8.76 8.22 -10.12
N MET A 131 9.39 7.14 -10.60
CA MET A 131 10.34 6.33 -9.82
C MET A 131 11.49 7.15 -9.25
N ALA A 132 11.94 8.21 -9.94
CA ALA A 132 13.02 9.07 -9.46
C ALA A 132 12.61 9.94 -8.26
N GLY A 133 11.32 10.22 -8.10
CA GLY A 133 10.77 10.95 -6.95
C GLY A 133 10.43 10.06 -5.75
N LEU A 134 10.46 8.74 -5.92
CA LEU A 134 10.13 7.81 -4.83
C LEU A 134 11.29 7.62 -3.86
N TYR A 135 10.98 7.46 -2.58
CA TYR A 135 11.98 7.19 -1.54
C TYR A 135 11.57 5.99 -0.69
N ILE A 136 12.57 5.32 -0.10
CA ILE A 136 12.34 4.24 0.86
C ILE A 136 12.60 4.74 2.29
N SER A 137 11.87 4.21 3.28
CA SER A 137 12.17 4.50 4.68
C SER A 137 13.37 3.66 5.13
N PRO A 138 14.41 4.26 5.72
CA PRO A 138 15.49 3.48 6.33
C PRO A 138 15.02 2.80 7.61
N THR A 139 15.80 1.84 8.08
CA THR A 139 15.67 1.35 9.46
C THR A 139 16.18 2.42 10.42
N TYR A 140 15.34 2.78 11.39
CA TYR A 140 15.71 3.76 12.41
C TYR A 140 16.37 3.09 13.61
N ASP A 141 17.36 3.75 14.19
CA ASP A 141 17.91 3.36 15.49
C ASP A 141 16.89 3.55 16.63
N ALA A 142 17.16 2.96 17.80
CA ALA A 142 16.28 3.07 18.97
C ALA A 142 16.13 4.53 19.44
N ARG A 143 17.18 5.34 19.24
CA ARG A 143 17.19 6.83 19.19
C ARG A 143 15.91 7.40 18.59
N SER A 144 15.89 7.26 17.28
CA SER A 144 15.00 7.92 16.34
C SER A 144 13.61 7.31 16.43
N GLN A 145 13.51 5.98 16.59
CA GLN A 145 12.23 5.30 16.82
C GLN A 145 11.46 5.88 18.01
N ARG A 146 12.13 6.13 19.15
CA ARG A 146 11.47 6.74 20.31
C ARG A 146 10.92 8.15 20.01
N VAL A 147 11.61 8.92 19.18
CA VAL A 147 11.15 10.24 18.76
C VAL A 147 9.92 10.12 17.85
N ILE A 148 9.97 9.20 16.88
CA ILE A 148 8.86 8.92 15.95
C ILE A 148 7.62 8.48 16.74
N THR A 149 7.75 7.46 17.60
CA THR A 149 6.62 6.94 18.40
C THR A 149 6.01 8.04 19.27
N ARG A 150 6.82 8.79 20.02
CA ARG A 150 6.32 9.88 20.88
C ARG A 150 5.60 10.95 20.06
N THR A 151 6.15 11.31 18.89
CA THR A 151 5.55 12.30 18.00
C THR A 151 4.22 11.79 17.45
N TRP A 152 4.16 10.52 17.04
CA TRP A 152 2.95 9.91 16.54
C TRP A 152 1.84 9.80 17.60
N THR A 153 2.18 9.40 18.83
CA THR A 153 1.24 9.42 19.96
C THR A 153 0.69 10.83 20.16
N LYS A 154 1.56 11.84 20.23
CA LYS A 154 1.16 13.23 20.39
C LYS A 154 0.16 13.69 19.32
N VAL A 155 0.46 13.40 18.05
CA VAL A 155 -0.40 13.75 16.91
C VAL A 155 -1.74 13.04 17.01
N THR A 156 -1.76 11.72 17.20
CA THR A 156 -3.00 10.92 17.20
C THR A 156 -3.90 11.28 18.38
N THR A 157 -3.35 11.55 19.57
CA THR A 157 -4.12 11.95 20.77
C THR A 157 -4.47 13.44 20.82
N GLY A 158 -3.86 14.28 19.98
CA GLY A 158 -4.08 15.73 19.99
C GLY A 158 -3.45 16.47 21.18
N GLN A 159 -2.37 15.92 21.74
CA GLN A 159 -1.60 16.55 22.83
C GLN A 159 -0.45 17.42 22.31
#